data_AF-A0A8T5PYY9-F1
#
_entry.id   AF-A0A8T5PYY9-F1
#
_cell.length_a   1.000
_cell.length_b   1.000
_cell.length_c   1.000
_cell.angle_alpha   90.00
_cell.angle_beta   90.00
_cell.angle_gamma   90.00
#
_symmetry.space_group_name_H-M   'P 1'
#
loop_
_entity.id
_entity.type
_entity.pdbx_description
1 polymer ?
#
loop_
_entity_poly.entity_id
_entity_poly.type
_entity_poly.pdbx_seq_one_letter_code
_entity_poly.pdbx_strand_id
1 'polypeptide(L)' 'MRLQNLDDEHWSREKVDKKLKKIMDKNTALVIETSKKYKVSLRLGAYILSISRIRKKARKELNEDHCYDSNRRFLY' A
#
# COMPACT_ATOMS: atom_id res chain seq x y z
N MET A 1 17.86 0.68 -4.96
CA MET A 1 18.63 1.82 -5.52
C MET A 1 18.04 3.17 -5.16
N ARG A 2 16.77 3.50 -5.47
CA ARG A 2 16.20 4.85 -5.23
C ARG A 2 16.43 5.46 -3.83
N LEU A 3 16.25 4.69 -2.74
CA LEU A 3 16.46 5.21 -1.37
C LEU A 3 17.95 5.42 -1.04
N GLN A 4 18.79 4.44 -1.39
CA GLN A 4 20.24 4.52 -1.23
C GLN A 4 20.85 5.73 -1.95
N ASN A 5 20.35 6.05 -3.15
CA ASN A 5 20.80 7.21 -3.92
C ASN A 5 20.38 8.56 -3.29
N LEU A 6 19.26 8.61 -2.56
CA LEU A 6 18.79 9.84 -1.89
C LEU A 6 19.61 10.14 -0.63
N ASP A 7 20.06 9.09 0.04
CA ASP A 7 20.81 9.18 1.29
C ASP A 7 22.34 9.13 1.07
N ASP A 8 22.78 9.05 -0.20
CA ASP A 8 24.18 8.80 -0.61
C ASP A 8 24.83 7.59 0.12
N GLU A 9 24.02 6.59 0.44
CA GLU A 9 24.41 5.42 1.23
C GLU A 9 24.54 4.18 0.35
N HIS A 10 25.62 3.41 0.55
CA HIS A 10 25.79 2.10 -0.09
C HIS A 10 25.60 0.99 0.94
N TRP A 11 24.58 0.15 0.75
CA TRP A 11 24.30 -0.96 1.66
C TRP A 11 25.00 -2.23 1.19
N SER A 12 25.51 -3.00 2.16
CA SER A 12 26.00 -4.35 1.89
C SER A 12 24.87 -5.24 1.37
N ARG A 13 25.24 -6.26 0.59
CA ARG A 13 24.32 -7.28 0.08
C ARG A 13 23.47 -7.88 1.20
N GLU A 14 24.09 -8.24 2.32
CA GLU A 14 23.38 -8.79 3.48
C GLU A 14 22.33 -7.83 4.05
N LYS A 15 22.63 -6.54 4.12
CA LYS A 15 21.68 -5.51 4.61
C LYS A 15 20.50 -5.37 3.64
N VAL A 16 20.75 -5.44 2.33
CA VAL A 16 19.70 -5.43 1.30
C VAL A 16 18.83 -6.69 1.40
N ASP A 17 19.43 -7.87 1.49
CA ASP A 17 18.72 -9.15 1.55
C ASP A 17 17.86 -9.26 2.82
N LYS A 18 18.38 -8.84 3.98
CA LYS A 18 17.61 -8.78 5.23
C LYS A 18 16.40 -7.85 5.11
N LYS A 19 16.57 -6.66 4.51
CA LYS A 19 15.46 -5.72 4.29
C LYS A 19 14.43 -6.28 3.31
N LEU A 20 14.89 -6.88 2.21
CA LEU A 20 14.03 -7.50 1.20
C LEU A 20 13.20 -8.62 1.81
N LYS A 21 13.85 -9.56 2.52
CA LYS A 21 13.19 -10.68 3.17
C LYS A 21 12.08 -10.20 4.12
N LYS A 22 12.37 -9.22 4.97
CA LYS A 22 11.39 -8.64 5.89
C LYS A 22 10.17 -8.06 5.18
N ILE A 23 10.38 -7.36 4.07
CA ILE A 23 9.28 -6.77 3.27
C ILE A 23 8.45 -7.88 2.61
N MET A 24 9.09 -8.88 2.03
CA MET A 24 8.41 -9.98 1.37
C MET A 24 7.61 -10.82 2.35
N ASP A 25 8.20 -11.24 3.46
CA ASP A 25 7.53 -12.07 4.48
C ASP A 25 6.28 -11.35 5.03
N LYS A 26 6.41 -10.05 5.32
CA LYS A 26 5.28 -9.22 5.77
C LYS A 26 4.17 -9.12 4.72
N ASN A 27 4.51 -8.86 3.46
CA ASN A 27 3.50 -8.69 2.41
C ASN A 27 2.81 -10.02 2.06
N THR A 28 3.55 -11.11 2.03
CA THR A 28 3.00 -12.46 1.80
C THR A 28 1.98 -12.83 2.87
N ALA A 29 2.30 -12.60 4.15
CA ALA A 29 1.38 -12.84 5.25
C ALA A 29 0.06 -12.06 5.08
N LEU A 30 0.13 -10.78 4.71
CA LEU A 30 -1.06 -9.94 4.49
C LEU A 30 -1.92 -10.41 3.31
N VAL A 31 -1.30 -10.90 2.23
CA VAL A 31 -2.04 -11.47 1.09
C VAL A 31 -2.77 -12.75 1.50
N ILE A 32 -2.10 -13.64 2.23
CA ILE A 32 -2.69 -14.89 2.74
C ILE A 32 -3.86 -14.57 3.68
N GLU A 33 -3.68 -13.64 4.61
CA GLU A 33 -4.73 -13.20 5.53
C GLU A 33 -5.94 -12.62 4.77
N THR A 34 -5.70 -11.76 3.78
CA THR A 34 -6.75 -11.16 2.96
C THR A 34 -7.49 -12.22 2.15
N SER A 35 -6.75 -13.15 1.54
CA SER A 35 -7.32 -14.29 0.79
C SER A 35 -8.21 -15.15 1.68
N LYS A 36 -7.76 -15.48 2.91
CA LYS A 36 -8.56 -16.22 3.90
C LYS A 36 -9.80 -15.45 4.33
N LYS A 37 -9.65 -14.15 4.63
CA LYS A 37 -10.74 -13.27 5.08
C LYS A 37 -11.88 -13.20 4.06
N TYR A 38 -11.56 -13.04 2.79
CA TYR A 38 -12.54 -12.92 1.71
C TYR A 38 -12.86 -14.25 1.02
N LYS A 39 -12.23 -15.36 1.43
CA LYS A 39 -12.37 -16.70 0.83
C LYS A 39 -12.15 -16.72 -0.68
N VAL A 40 -11.09 -16.04 -1.13
CA VAL A 40 -10.73 -15.92 -2.56
C VAL A 40 -9.34 -16.48 -2.85
N SER A 41 -9.00 -16.65 -4.12
CA SER A 41 -7.64 -17.02 -4.53
C SER A 41 -6.60 -15.97 -4.10
N LEU A 42 -5.35 -16.39 -3.93
CA LEU A 42 -4.24 -15.50 -3.54
C LEU A 42 -4.08 -14.31 -4.50
N ARG A 43 -4.32 -14.53 -5.80
CA ARG A 43 -4.30 -13.47 -6.82
C ARG A 43 -5.33 -12.39 -6.48
N LEU A 44 -6.58 -12.78 -6.24
CA LEU A 44 -7.64 -11.83 -5.86
C LEU A 44 -7.37 -11.18 -4.50
N GLY A 45 -6.84 -11.94 -3.53
CA GLY A 45 -6.41 -11.41 -2.24
C GLY A 45 -5.37 -10.29 -2.38
N ALA A 46 -4.39 -10.45 -3.28
CA ALA A 46 -3.39 -9.44 -3.57
C ALA A 46 -3.99 -8.18 -4.22
N TYR A 47 -4.93 -8.33 -5.15
CA TYR A 47 -5.66 -7.20 -5.75
C TYR A 47 -6.47 -6.43 -4.71
N ILE A 48 -7.25 -7.13 -3.88
CA ILE A 48 -8.06 -6.53 -2.81
C ILE A 48 -7.17 -5.74 -1.83
N LEU A 49 -6.03 -6.33 -1.44
CA LEU A 49 -5.07 -5.67 -0.55
C LEU A 49 -4.50 -4.38 -1.19
N SER A 50 -4.18 -4.42 -2.48
CA SER A 50 -3.60 -3.29 -3.22
C SER A 50 -4.61 -2.14 -3.36
N ILE A 51 -5.84 -2.44 -3.77
CA ILE A 51 -6.92 -1.46 -3.87
C ILE A 51 -7.24 -0.84 -2.50
N SER A 52 -7.26 -1.67 -1.45
CA SER A 52 -7.51 -1.19 -0.08
C SER A 52 -6.46 -0.18 0.40
N ARG A 53 -5.19 -0.37 0.03
CA ARG A 53 -4.10 0.56 0.34
C ARG A 53 -4.29 1.90 -0.38
N ILE A 54 -4.59 1.87 -1.68
CA ILE A 54 -4.83 3.08 -2.47
C ILE A 54 -6.04 3.84 -1.93
N ARG A 55 -7.17 3.15 -1.72
CA ARG A 55 -8.39 3.76 -1.16
C ARG A 55 -8.14 4.39 0.20
N LYS A 56 -7.37 3.73 1.07
CA LYS A 56 -7.02 4.29 2.39
C LYS A 56 -6.19 5.56 2.26
N LYS A 57 -5.23 5.61 1.34
CA LYS A 57 -4.40 6.79 1.08
C LYS A 57 -5.22 7.93 0.46
N ALA A 58 -5.99 7.65 -0.60
CA ALA A 58 -6.85 8.63 -1.24
C ALA A 58 -7.88 9.24 -0.27
N ARG A 59 -8.52 8.41 0.56
CA ARG A 59 -9.44 8.92 1.61
C ARG A 59 -8.73 9.78 2.65
N LYS A 60 -7.47 9.46 2.98
CA LYS A 60 -6.70 10.26 3.93
C LYS A 60 -6.43 11.65 3.36
N GLU A 61 -5.98 11.72 2.11
CA GLU A 61 -5.71 12.98 1.40
C GLU A 61 -7.00 13.81 1.28
N LEU A 62 -8.11 13.20 0.88
CA LEU A 62 -9.43 13.87 0.82
C LEU A 62 -9.99 14.32 2.17
N ASN A 63 -9.57 13.70 3.28
CA ASN A 63 -10.02 14.07 4.62
C ASN A 63 -9.05 15.06 5.32
N GLU A 64 -7.81 15.17 4.85
CA GLU A 64 -6.88 16.24 5.26
C GLU A 64 -7.20 17.55 4.51
N ASP A 65 -7.83 17.45 3.33
CA ASP A 65 -8.43 18.57 2.60
C ASP A 65 -9.87 18.86 3.07
N HIS A 66 -10.02 19.41 4.29
CA HIS A 66 -11.24 20.14 4.64
C HIS A 66 -11.32 21.46 3.84
N CYS A 67 -11.56 21.36 2.54
CA CYS A 67 -12.25 22.36 1.72
C CYS A 67 -12.70 21.73 0.39
N TYR A 68 -13.59 20.73 0.45
CA TYR A 68 -14.48 20.48 -0.69
C TYR A 68 -15.91 20.35 -0.17
N ASP A 69 -16.62 21.46 -0.29
CA ASP A 69 -18.02 21.63 0.06
C ASP A 69 -18.88 20.56 -0.63
N SER A 70 -19.54 19.76 0.20
CA SER A 70 -20.50 18.72 -0.15
C SER A 70 -21.81 19.23 -0.78
N ASN A 71 -21.86 20.47 -1.25
CA ASN A 71 -23.09 21.12 -1.69
C ASN A 71 -23.09 21.65 -3.14
N ARG A 72 -22.44 20.94 -4.07
CA ARG A 72 -22.79 21.09 -5.50
C ARG A 72 -23.78 20.00 -5.91
N ARG A 73 -25.01 20.17 -5.40
CA ARG A 73 -26.22 19.56 -5.98
C ARG A 73 -26.29 19.94 -7.45
N PHE A 74 -26.57 18.93 -8.28
CA PHE A 74 -27.03 19.04 -9.66
C PHE A 74 -27.80 20.34 -9.93
N LEU A 75 -27.29 21.17 -10.83
CA LEU A 75 -28.09 22.08 -11.62
C LEU A 75 -27.63 21.99 -13.07
N TYR A 76 -28.64 21.82 -13.93
CA TYR A 76 -28.60 21.60 -15.37
C TYR A 76 -27.70 22.58 -16.14
#